data_AF-A0A1C5CXR3-F1
#
_entry.id   AF-A0A1C5CXR3-F1
#
_cell.length_a   1.000
_cell.length_b   1.000
_cell.length_c   1.000
_cell.angle_alpha   90.00
_cell.angle_beta   90.00
_cell.angle_gamma   90.00
#
_symmetry.space_group_name_H-M   'P 1'
#
loop_
_entity.id
_entity.type
_entity.pdbx_description
1 polymer ?
#
loop_
_entity_poly.entity_id
_entity_poly.type
_entity_poly.pdbx_seq_one_letter_code
_entity_poly.pdbx_strand_id
1 'polypeptide(L)' 'MRVTLDLSPADHRALKRWCNITAAALELSQVPLAPVLRILGQQLLADQELAARVRAELEQAGGGMY' A
#
# COMPACT_ATOMS: atom_id res chain seq x y z
N MET A 1 -15.92 0.77 -8.42
CA MET A 1 -14.98 1.91 -8.54
C MET A 1 -13.60 1.35 -8.89
N ARG A 2 -12.98 1.83 -9.97
CA ARG A 2 -11.61 1.47 -10.37
C ARG A 2 -10.71 2.64 -10.03
N VAL A 3 -9.68 2.40 -9.23
CA VAL A 3 -8.66 3.39 -8.87
C VAL A 3 -7.37 2.98 -9.55
N THR A 4 -6.75 3.90 -10.27
CA THR A 4 -5.42 3.71 -10.84
C THR A 4 -4.44 4.43 -9.92
N LEU A 5 -3.49 3.69 -9.36
CA LEU A 5 -2.43 4.25 -8.53
C LEU A 5 -1.19 4.41 -9.40
N ASP A 6 -0.68 5.63 -9.51
CA ASP A 6 0.62 5.86 -10.13
C ASP A 6 1.71 5.54 -9.12
N LEU A 7 2.62 4.66 -9.50
CA LEU A 7 3.73 4.21 -8.68
C LEU A 7 5.01 4.44 -9.45
N SER A 8 6.00 5.02 -8.79
CA SER A 8 7.36 5.04 -9.32
C SER A 8 7.82 3.59 -9.61
N PRO A 9 8.64 3.38 -10.65
CA PRO A 9 9.13 2.05 -11.01
C PRO A 9 9.91 1.38 -9.86
N ALA A 10 10.52 2.17 -8.97
CA ALA A 10 11.16 1.68 -7.76
C ALA A 10 10.16 1.08 -6.76
N ASP A 11 9.09 1.81 -6.43
CA ASP A 11 8.02 1.36 -5.52
C ASP A 11 7.28 0.15 -6.08
N HIS A 12 6.97 0.16 -7.38
CA HIS A 12 6.33 -0.99 -8.02
C HIS A 12 7.19 -2.26 -7.95
N ARG A 13 8.51 -2.14 -8.14
CA ARG A 13 9.45 -3.27 -7.98
C ARG A 13 9.58 -3.72 -6.53
N ALA A 14 9.57 -2.80 -5.58
CA ALA A 14 9.62 -3.13 -4.15
C ALA A 14 8.36 -3.91 -3.72
N LEU A 15 7.18 -3.41 -4.10
CA LEU A 15 5.90 -4.06 -3.85
C LEU A 15 5.80 -5.43 -4.51
N LYS A 16 6.25 -5.56 -5.77
CA LYS A 16 6.28 -6.85 -6.46
C LYS A 16 7.20 -7.86 -5.76
N ARG A 17 8.37 -7.40 -5.28
CA ARG A 17 9.28 -8.25 -4.49
C ARG A 17 8.64 -8.70 -3.19
N TRP A 18 8.00 -7.79 -2.47
CA TRP A 18 7.26 -8.11 -1.25
C TRP A 18 6.17 -9.16 -1.53
N CYS A 19 5.34 -8.96 -2.57
CA CYS A 19 4.31 -9.92 -2.96
C CYS A 19 4.89 -11.31 -3.24
N ASN A 20 6.06 -11.40 -3.90
CA ASN A 20 6.70 -12.68 -4.19
C ASN A 20 7.21 -13.39 -2.92
N ILE A 21 7.81 -12.63 -1.99
CA ILE A 21 8.28 -13.16 -0.71
C ILE A 21 7.09 -13.65 0.12
N THR A 22 6.03 -12.86 0.20
CA THR A 22 4.81 -13.23 0.92
C THR A 22 4.10 -14.41 0.27
N ALA A 23 4.08 -14.51 -1.06
CA ALA A 23 3.52 -15.66 -1.77
C ALA A 23 4.26 -16.95 -1.39
N ALA A 24 5.59 -16.91 -1.36
CA ALA A 24 6.41 -18.04 -0.93
C ALA A 24 6.14 -18.42 0.54
N ALA A 25 6.02 -17.43 1.43
CA ALA A 25 5.75 -17.66 2.85
C ALA A 25 4.34 -18.24 3.12
N LEU A 26 3.37 -17.91 2.27
CA LEU A 26 1.98 -18.40 2.37
C LEU A 26 1.72 -19.64 1.50
N GLU A 27 2.75 -20.19 0.85
CA GLU A 27 2.65 -21.31 -0.10
C GLU A 27 1.64 -21.06 -1.24
N LEU A 28 1.49 -19.79 -1.64
CA LEU A 28 0.62 -19.36 -2.73
C LEU A 28 1.40 -19.20 -4.03
N SER A 29 0.77 -19.51 -5.17
CA SER A 29 1.40 -19.34 -6.49
C SER A 29 1.74 -17.88 -6.80
N GLN A 30 0.92 -16.93 -6.31
CA GLN A 30 1.17 -15.50 -6.40
C GLN A 30 0.29 -14.75 -5.41
N VAL A 31 0.82 -13.63 -4.88
CA VAL A 31 0.04 -12.63 -4.16
C VAL A 31 -0.21 -11.47 -5.14
N PRO A 32 -1.45 -11.22 -5.58
CA PRO A 32 -1.72 -10.15 -6.52
C PRO A 32 -1.69 -8.79 -5.82
N LEU A 33 -1.19 -7.76 -6.50
CA LEU A 33 -1.03 -6.43 -5.90
C LEU A 33 -2.37 -5.75 -5.56
N ALA A 34 -3.38 -5.94 -6.42
CA ALA A 34 -4.71 -5.36 -6.23
C ALA A 34 -5.40 -5.77 -4.90
N PRO A 35 -5.47 -7.06 -4.52
CA PRO A 35 -6.00 -7.46 -3.23
C PRO A 35 -5.15 -6.99 -2.06
N VAL A 36 -3.82 -6.90 -2.20
CA VAL A 36 -2.95 -6.31 -1.15
C VAL A 36 -3.35 -4.86 -0.88
N LEU A 37 -3.46 -4.04 -1.93
CA LEU A 37 -3.89 -2.64 -1.81
C LEU A 37 -5.30 -2.53 -1.21
N ARG A 38 -6.22 -3.42 -1.59
CA ARG A 38 -7.56 -3.47 -1.02
C ARG A 38 -7.52 -3.76 0.48
N ILE A 39 -6.74 -4.75 0.92
CA ILE A 39 -6.59 -5.12 2.33
C ILE A 39 -5.97 -3.95 3.11
N LEU A 40 -4.93 -3.31 2.58
CA LEU A 40 -4.32 -2.13 3.18
C LEU A 40 -5.33 -0.99 3.36
N GLY A 41 -6.17 -0.72 2.35
CA GLY A 41 -7.23 0.27 2.47
C GLY A 41 -8.28 -0.07 3.52
N GLN A 42 -8.61 -1.34 3.70
CA GLN A 42 -9.52 -1.77 4.78
C GLN A 42 -8.86 -1.64 6.16
N GLN A 43 -7.58 -2.02 6.29
CA GLN A 43 -6.84 -1.86 7.53
C GLN A 43 -6.69 -0.38 7.91
N LEU A 44 -6.46 0.49 6.93
CA LEU A 44 -6.42 1.94 7.15
C LEU A 44 -7.72 2.48 7.77
N LEU A 45 -8.87 1.95 7.34
CA LEU A 45 -10.18 2.39 7.85
C LEU A 45 -10.55 1.73 9.18
N ALA A 46 -9.99 0.56 9.48
CA ALA A 46 -10.26 -0.18 10.71
C ALA A 46 -9.32 0.20 11.87
N ASP A 47 -8.10 0.63 11.56
CA ASP A 47 -7.06 0.94 12.53
C ASP A 47 -6.83 2.45 12.65
N GLN A 48 -7.25 3.02 13.78
CA GLN A 48 -7.19 4.46 14.02
C GLN A 48 -5.76 4.99 14.13
N GLU A 49 -4.81 4.16 14.60
CA GLU A 49 -3.40 4.58 14.71
C GLU A 49 -2.76 4.65 13.32
N LEU A 50 -3.01 3.66 12.48
CA LEU A 50 -2.58 3.66 11.08
C LEU A 50 -3.18 4.84 10.32
N ALA A 51 -4.48 5.11 10.51
CA ALA A 51 -5.14 6.27 9.93
C ALA A 51 -4.48 7.59 10.34
N ALA A 52 -4.17 7.75 11.64
CA ALA A 52 -3.50 8.93 12.15
C ALA A 52 -2.08 9.10 11.57
N ARG A 53 -1.32 8.01 11.47
CA ARG A 53 0.03 8.03 10.86
C ARG A 53 -0.03 8.43 9.39
N VAL A 54 -0.92 7.82 8.60
CA VAL A 54 -1.08 8.17 7.18
C VAL A 54 -1.53 9.62 7.01
N ARG A 55 -2.42 10.11 7.88
CA ARG A 55 -2.84 11.51 7.88
C ARG A 55 -1.66 12.45 8.16
N ALA A 56 -0.85 12.16 9.17
CA ALA A 56 0.33 12.96 9.50
C ALA A 56 1.34 12.99 8.34
N GLU A 57 1.59 11.85 7.68
CA GLU A 57 2.45 11.79 6.50
C GLU A 57 1.89 12.60 5.32
N LEU A 58 0.57 12.56 5.11
CA LEU A 58 -0.09 13.38 4.08
C LEU A 58 -0.03 14.88 4.41
N GLU A 59 -0.15 15.26 5.68
CA GLU A 59 0.02 16.65 6.13
C GLU A 59 1.46 17.13 5.92
N GLN A 60 2.46 16.28 6.13
CA GLN A 60 3.86 16.60 5.84
C GLN A 60 4.16 16.66 4.34
N ALA A 61 3.57 15.76 3.55
CA ALA A 61 3.72 15.75 2.10
C ALA A 61 2.96 16.90 1.41
N GLY A 62 1.83 17.33 1.98
CA GLY A 62 1.02 18.45 1.49
C GLY A 62 1.42 19.82 2.04
N GLY A 63 2.07 19.87 3.21
CA GLY A 63 2.47 21.10 3.90
C GLY A 63 3.69 21.82 3.30
N GLY A 64 4.34 21.24 2.29
CA GLY A 64 5.41 21.89 1.52
C GLY A 64 4.94 22.67 0.28
N MET A 65 3.63 22.77 0.05
CA MET A 65 3.08 23.35 -1.18
C MET A 65 1.82 24.18 -0.92
N TYR A 66 1.92 25.27 -0.15
CA TYR A 66 1.05 26.45 -0.27
C TYR A 66 1.79 27.68 0.25
#